data_AF-A0A848S012-F1
#
_entry.id   AF-A0A848S012-F1
#
_cell.length_a   1.000
_cell.length_b   1.000
_cell.length_c   1.000
_cell.angle_alpha   90.00
_cell.angle_beta   90.00
_cell.angle_gamma   90.00
#
_symmetry.space_group_name_H-M   'P 1'
#
loop_
_entity.id
_entity.type
_entity.pdbx_description
1 polymer ?
#
loop_
_entity_poly.entity_id
_entity_poly.type
_entity_poly.pdbx_seq_one_letter_code
_entity_poly.pdbx_strand_id
1 'polypeptide(L)'
;MLPLVTPARALTPAESERTARQLTLQAIGDEGQRRLANARVLVLGAGGLGGPALLALAAAGVGTLGIVDDDVVEASNLQRQLAHGVPDVGRSKVDSAADAIARIAPECRVYRHREHFDEFTAPHLLADYDIVLDGTDDFPTRYAADAVAATAGIPLVWAVVLGFDAQVTVFWANPNDGSPGVRLTDLFPVPPADDGATCSVAGVLGPLTAQVGSLMAAEAVKLITGAGTPLLGRILVVDALRATYREVPLRSARRVQEPISGVTPPPRRVAEGSGRQPTLDGYPQPTPARSPQPTPAGPPQPSRAEPPTRSVPAEPVSASIWHSAAVDASSRARVTQSFPTSLDAPSRESEDARQAAANVAPADRTVEVAELAERLASRAAGGPDLVLLDVREPAERAARSIPGSIGIPVGLLDRASVADLDRRLPVVVHCQSEARARRAASTLAELGFADVSVLAGGMKRWNEAQ
;
A
#
# COMPACT_ATOMS: atom_id res chain seq x y z
N MET A 1 -16.65 -20.45 10.89
CA MET A 1 -17.07 -19.35 10.02
C MET A 1 -18.40 -19.65 9.37
N LEU A 2 -19.33 -18.69 9.42
CA LEU A 2 -20.61 -18.81 8.71
C LEU A 2 -20.41 -18.41 7.25
N PRO A 3 -21.13 -19.02 6.28
CA PRO A 3 -21.02 -18.64 4.88
C PRO A 3 -21.40 -17.17 4.67
N LEU A 4 -20.62 -16.46 3.86
CA LEU A 4 -20.81 -15.03 3.61
C LEU A 4 -22.04 -14.73 2.74
N VAL A 5 -22.30 -15.58 1.73
CA VAL A 5 -23.29 -15.32 0.69
C VAL A 5 -24.42 -16.34 0.77
N THR A 6 -25.67 -15.93 0.67
CA THR A 6 -26.83 -16.83 0.57
C THR A 6 -26.84 -17.59 -0.76
N PRO A 7 -27.40 -18.81 -0.84
CA PRO A 7 -27.40 -19.57 -2.08
C PRO A 7 -28.38 -18.99 -3.11
N ALA A 8 -27.99 -18.94 -4.39
CA ALA A 8 -28.89 -18.66 -5.50
C ALA A 8 -29.99 -19.73 -5.59
N ARG A 9 -31.19 -19.46 -6.11
CA ARG A 9 -32.28 -20.45 -6.12
C ARG A 9 -31.92 -21.80 -6.78
N ALA A 10 -31.21 -21.75 -7.90
CA ALA A 10 -30.75 -22.94 -8.64
C ALA A 10 -29.54 -22.58 -9.49
N LEU A 11 -28.74 -23.59 -9.86
CA LEU A 11 -27.70 -23.46 -10.87
C LEU A 11 -28.31 -23.58 -12.27
N THR A 12 -27.67 -22.94 -13.25
CA THR A 12 -27.99 -23.20 -14.65
C THR A 12 -27.45 -24.59 -15.05
N PRO A 13 -28.00 -25.24 -16.09
CA PRO A 13 -27.45 -26.51 -16.58
C PRO A 13 -25.97 -26.40 -16.98
N ALA A 14 -25.59 -25.31 -17.65
CA ALA A 14 -24.21 -25.07 -18.06
C ALA A 14 -23.26 -24.92 -16.85
N GLU A 15 -23.67 -24.17 -15.83
CA GLU A 15 -22.91 -24.05 -14.57
C GLU A 15 -22.74 -25.43 -13.92
N SER A 16 -23.84 -26.18 -13.83
CA SER A 16 -23.87 -27.49 -13.17
C SER A 16 -22.94 -28.50 -13.85
N GLU A 17 -22.90 -28.48 -15.18
CA GLU A 17 -21.98 -29.29 -15.99
C GLU A 17 -20.52 -28.86 -15.77
N ARG A 18 -20.22 -27.56 -15.88
CA ARG A 18 -18.87 -27.02 -15.72
C ARG A 18 -18.30 -27.29 -14.32
N THR A 19 -19.12 -27.15 -13.28
CA THR A 19 -18.70 -27.32 -11.88
C THR A 19 -19.04 -28.69 -11.31
N ALA A 20 -19.37 -29.68 -12.16
CA ALA A 20 -19.78 -31.02 -11.72
C ALA A 20 -18.76 -31.68 -10.77
N ARG A 21 -17.46 -31.45 -10.97
CA ARG A 21 -16.41 -31.98 -10.07
C ARG A 21 -16.38 -31.26 -8.73
N GLN A 22 -16.63 -29.96 -8.72
CA GLN A 22 -16.68 -29.16 -7.49
C GLN A 22 -17.92 -29.49 -6.65
N LEU A 23 -19.06 -29.75 -7.30
CA LEU A 23 -20.31 -30.19 -6.68
C LEU A 23 -20.16 -31.49 -5.87
N THR A 24 -19.22 -32.37 -6.24
CA THR A 24 -18.98 -33.62 -5.50
C THR A 24 -18.17 -33.44 -4.22
N LEU A 25 -17.53 -32.29 -4.02
CA LEU A 25 -16.76 -32.01 -2.81
C LEU A 25 -17.71 -31.80 -1.64
N GLN A 26 -17.67 -32.69 -0.64
CA GLN A 26 -18.58 -32.67 0.51
C GLN A 26 -18.63 -31.32 1.25
N ALA A 27 -17.51 -30.60 1.29
CA ALA A 27 -17.41 -29.29 1.96
C ALA A 27 -18.06 -28.14 1.16
N ILE A 28 -18.27 -28.31 -0.15
CA ILE A 28 -18.91 -27.30 -1.02
C ILE A 28 -20.33 -27.76 -1.37
N GLY A 29 -20.47 -28.90 -2.05
CA GLY A 29 -21.75 -29.46 -2.44
C GLY A 29 -22.58 -28.54 -3.35
N ASP A 30 -23.85 -28.91 -3.56
CA ASP A 30 -24.82 -28.09 -4.29
C ASP A 30 -25.04 -26.71 -3.66
N GLU A 31 -25.22 -26.69 -2.34
CA GLU A 31 -25.47 -25.46 -1.59
C GLU A 31 -24.30 -24.47 -1.70
N GLY A 32 -23.06 -24.91 -1.51
CA GLY A 32 -21.88 -24.07 -1.66
C GLY A 32 -21.70 -23.58 -3.09
N GLN A 33 -21.97 -24.43 -4.09
CA GLN A 33 -21.91 -24.00 -5.48
C GLN A 33 -22.98 -22.94 -5.80
N ARG A 34 -24.19 -23.06 -5.26
CA ARG A 34 -25.24 -22.05 -5.38
C ARG A 34 -24.87 -20.74 -4.66
N ARG A 35 -24.07 -20.79 -3.59
CA ARG A 35 -23.52 -19.58 -2.95
C ARG A 35 -22.49 -18.89 -3.84
N LEU A 36 -21.59 -19.65 -4.47
CA LEU A 36 -20.64 -19.12 -5.46
C LEU A 36 -21.37 -18.46 -6.63
N ALA A 37 -22.39 -19.13 -7.18
CA ALA A 37 -23.20 -18.59 -8.27
C ALA A 37 -23.95 -17.29 -7.89
N ASN A 38 -24.23 -17.07 -6.60
CA ASN A 38 -24.85 -15.84 -6.11
C ASN A 38 -23.84 -14.75 -5.70
N ALA A 39 -22.57 -15.11 -5.56
CA ALA A 39 -21.55 -14.24 -5.00
C ALA A 39 -21.09 -13.16 -5.99
N ARG A 40 -20.76 -12.01 -5.42
CA ARG A 40 -20.18 -10.85 -6.10
C ARG A 40 -18.81 -10.56 -5.50
N VAL A 41 -17.77 -10.74 -6.29
CA VAL A 41 -16.38 -10.57 -5.85
C VAL A 41 -15.74 -9.39 -6.58
N LEU A 42 -15.20 -8.43 -5.83
CA LEU A 42 -14.39 -7.34 -6.37
C LEU A 42 -12.91 -7.73 -6.34
N VAL A 43 -12.19 -7.61 -7.46
CA VAL A 43 -10.75 -7.83 -7.52
C VAL A 43 -10.05 -6.53 -7.89
N LEU A 44 -9.16 -6.09 -7.01
CA LEU A 44 -8.32 -4.91 -7.18
C LEU A 44 -7.03 -5.31 -7.89
N GLY A 45 -6.85 -4.78 -9.09
CA GLY A 45 -5.77 -5.12 -10.02
C GLY A 45 -6.08 -6.38 -10.83
N ALA A 46 -5.86 -6.31 -12.15
CA ALA A 46 -5.90 -7.42 -13.09
C ALA A 46 -4.47 -7.94 -13.41
N GLY A 47 -3.51 -7.66 -12.53
CA GLY A 47 -2.10 -7.98 -12.70
C GLY A 47 -1.70 -9.42 -12.35
N GLY A 48 -0.50 -9.59 -11.80
CA GLY A 48 0.11 -10.91 -11.58
C GLY A 48 -0.63 -11.76 -10.54
N LEU A 49 -1.30 -11.13 -9.57
CA LEU A 49 -2.09 -11.78 -8.53
C LEU A 49 -3.58 -11.84 -8.91
N GLY A 50 -4.15 -10.68 -9.25
CA GLY A 50 -5.57 -10.58 -9.58
C GLY A 50 -5.97 -11.32 -10.85
N GLY A 51 -5.12 -11.38 -11.88
CA GLY A 51 -5.40 -12.13 -13.11
C GLY A 51 -5.67 -13.63 -12.84
N PRO A 52 -4.74 -14.38 -12.24
CA PRO A 52 -4.98 -15.77 -11.82
C PRO A 52 -6.17 -15.93 -10.87
N ALA A 53 -6.38 -14.99 -9.94
CA ALA A 53 -7.53 -15.03 -9.04
C ALA A 53 -8.86 -14.91 -9.81
N LEU A 54 -8.97 -13.98 -10.76
CA LEU A 54 -10.14 -13.79 -11.61
C LEU A 54 -10.47 -15.06 -12.41
N LEU A 55 -9.47 -15.66 -13.06
CA LEU A 55 -9.67 -16.88 -13.84
C LEU A 55 -10.10 -18.06 -12.95
N ALA A 56 -9.50 -18.20 -11.77
CA ALA A 56 -9.84 -19.24 -10.81
C ALA A 56 -11.25 -19.07 -10.24
N LEU A 57 -11.66 -17.85 -9.90
CA LEU A 57 -13.00 -17.55 -9.39
C LEU A 57 -14.07 -17.76 -10.46
N ALA A 58 -13.82 -17.33 -11.69
CA ALA A 58 -14.70 -17.59 -12.83
C ALA A 58 -14.87 -19.10 -13.05
N ALA A 59 -13.76 -19.85 -13.09
CA ALA A 59 -13.78 -21.31 -13.23
C ALA A 59 -14.50 -22.02 -12.06
N ALA A 60 -14.40 -21.47 -10.84
CA ALA A 60 -15.07 -21.98 -9.65
C ALA A 60 -16.59 -21.71 -9.63
N GLY A 61 -17.10 -20.88 -10.54
CA GLY A 61 -18.53 -20.56 -10.65
C GLY A 61 -18.98 -19.35 -9.86
N VAL A 62 -18.10 -18.38 -9.61
CA VAL A 62 -18.51 -17.09 -9.05
C VAL A 62 -19.41 -16.35 -10.06
N GLY A 63 -20.62 -15.98 -9.62
CA GLY A 63 -21.63 -15.43 -10.52
C GLY A 63 -21.35 -14.01 -11.00
N THR A 64 -20.67 -13.18 -10.22
CA THR A 64 -20.32 -11.81 -10.59
C THR A 64 -18.90 -11.45 -10.17
N LEU A 65 -18.12 -10.94 -11.13
CA LEU A 65 -16.75 -10.43 -10.91
C LEU A 65 -16.69 -8.94 -11.26
N GLY A 66 -16.24 -8.13 -10.31
CA GLY A 66 -15.81 -6.76 -10.54
C GLY A 66 -14.30 -6.71 -10.71
N ILE A 67 -13.82 -5.98 -11.70
CA ILE A 67 -12.39 -5.80 -11.97
C ILE A 67 -12.09 -4.30 -11.89
N VAL A 68 -11.18 -3.90 -11.01
CA VAL A 68 -10.69 -2.52 -10.92
C VAL A 68 -9.24 -2.48 -11.36
N ASP A 69 -8.96 -1.82 -12.47
CA ASP A 69 -7.59 -1.60 -12.98
C ASP A 69 -7.62 -0.45 -14.00
N ASP A 70 -6.72 0.52 -13.87
CA ASP A 70 -6.59 1.67 -14.77
C ASP A 70 -5.47 1.52 -15.81
N ASP A 71 -4.68 0.45 -15.74
CA ASP A 71 -3.56 0.22 -16.64
C ASP A 71 -3.97 -0.45 -17.97
N VAL A 72 -2.98 -0.49 -18.86
CA VAL A 72 -2.98 -1.29 -20.08
C VAL A 72 -2.06 -2.51 -19.96
N VAL A 73 -2.28 -3.50 -20.82
CA VAL A 73 -1.42 -4.68 -20.92
C VAL A 73 -0.08 -4.28 -21.54
N GLU A 74 1.02 -4.67 -20.90
CA GLU A 74 2.39 -4.44 -21.39
C GLU A 74 3.13 -5.76 -21.60
N ALA A 75 3.97 -5.83 -22.63
CA ALA A 75 4.73 -7.03 -22.97
C ALA A 75 5.68 -7.48 -21.83
N SER A 76 6.27 -6.52 -21.11
CA SER A 76 7.13 -6.73 -19.93
C SER A 76 6.41 -7.48 -18.79
N ASN A 77 5.08 -7.39 -18.75
CA ASN A 77 4.26 -7.94 -17.69
C ASN A 77 3.69 -9.33 -17.99
N LEU A 78 3.73 -9.77 -19.26
CA LEU A 78 3.20 -11.07 -19.69
C LEU A 78 3.88 -12.27 -19.02
N GLN A 79 5.11 -12.12 -18.51
CA GLN A 79 5.82 -13.18 -17.78
C GLN A 79 5.10 -13.63 -16.50
N ARG A 80 4.20 -12.80 -15.94
CA ARG A 80 3.45 -13.07 -14.70
C ARG A 80 1.95 -12.83 -14.78
N GLN A 81 1.46 -12.11 -15.78
CA GLN A 81 0.04 -11.74 -15.91
C GLN A 81 -0.73 -12.69 -16.83
N LEU A 82 -1.04 -13.88 -16.30
CA LEU A 82 -1.61 -14.99 -17.09
C LEU A 82 -3.03 -14.77 -17.63
N ALA A 83 -3.72 -13.70 -17.21
CA ALA A 83 -5.01 -13.32 -17.77
C ALA A 83 -4.90 -12.66 -19.15
N HIS A 84 -3.69 -12.24 -19.56
CA HIS A 84 -3.45 -11.48 -20.78
C HIS A 84 -2.55 -12.26 -21.75
N GLY A 85 -2.66 -11.94 -23.04
CA GLY A 85 -1.79 -12.50 -24.08
C GLY A 85 -1.05 -11.44 -24.90
N VAL A 86 -0.15 -11.89 -25.77
CA VAL A 86 0.55 -11.03 -26.75
C VAL A 86 -0.42 -10.19 -27.60
N PRO A 87 -1.58 -10.71 -28.06
CA PRO A 87 -2.56 -9.90 -28.81
C PRO A 87 -3.21 -8.78 -27.98
N ASP A 88 -3.10 -8.84 -26.66
CA ASP A 88 -3.75 -7.86 -25.77
C ASP A 88 -2.87 -6.65 -25.45
N VAL A 89 -1.59 -6.66 -25.83
CA VAL A 89 -0.66 -5.55 -25.54
C VAL A 89 -1.23 -4.23 -26.04
N GLY A 90 -1.28 -3.23 -25.16
CA GLY A 90 -1.88 -1.91 -25.39
C GLY A 90 -3.39 -1.82 -25.13
N ARG A 91 -4.08 -2.94 -24.93
CA ARG A 91 -5.49 -2.94 -24.48
C ARG A 91 -5.57 -2.66 -22.99
N SER A 92 -6.72 -2.15 -22.55
CA SER A 92 -7.05 -2.03 -21.12
C SER A 92 -6.99 -3.41 -20.45
N LYS A 93 -6.40 -3.49 -19.25
CA LYS A 93 -6.30 -4.77 -18.54
C LYS A 93 -7.68 -5.31 -18.16
N VAL A 94 -8.62 -4.46 -17.75
CA VAL A 94 -9.99 -4.88 -17.42
C VAL A 94 -10.72 -5.48 -18.61
N ASP A 95 -10.51 -4.98 -19.83
CA ASP A 95 -11.13 -5.54 -21.03
C ASP A 95 -10.50 -6.88 -21.40
N SER A 96 -9.16 -6.98 -21.39
CA SER A 96 -8.46 -8.24 -21.67
C SER A 96 -8.82 -9.32 -20.64
N ALA A 97 -8.87 -8.99 -19.36
CA ALA A 97 -9.26 -9.91 -18.29
C ALA A 97 -10.73 -10.35 -18.42
N ALA A 98 -11.64 -9.44 -18.78
CA ALA A 98 -13.04 -9.78 -19.03
C ALA A 98 -13.20 -10.76 -20.20
N ASP A 99 -12.46 -10.56 -21.29
CA ASP A 99 -12.44 -11.52 -22.41
C ASP A 99 -11.89 -12.88 -21.98
N ALA A 100 -10.88 -12.89 -21.10
CA ALA A 100 -10.33 -14.12 -20.55
C ALA A 100 -11.33 -14.89 -19.67
N ILE A 101 -12.09 -14.19 -18.84
CA ILE A 101 -13.18 -14.75 -18.05
C ILE A 101 -14.26 -15.31 -18.97
N ALA A 102 -14.68 -14.56 -20.00
CA ALA A 102 -15.72 -15.00 -20.93
C ALA A 102 -15.37 -16.28 -21.70
N ARG A 103 -14.07 -16.56 -21.92
CA ARG A 103 -13.61 -17.83 -22.49
C ARG A 103 -13.78 -19.04 -21.55
N ILE A 104 -13.84 -18.81 -20.25
CA ILE A 104 -13.92 -19.85 -19.21
C ILE A 104 -15.35 -20.03 -18.72
N ALA A 105 -16.02 -18.93 -18.38
CA ALA A 105 -17.34 -18.90 -17.77
C ALA A 105 -18.16 -17.75 -18.40
N PRO A 106 -18.74 -17.94 -19.59
CA PRO A 106 -19.48 -16.89 -20.29
C PRO A 106 -20.75 -16.41 -19.54
N GLU A 107 -21.27 -17.23 -18.63
CA GLU A 107 -22.37 -16.89 -17.71
C GLU A 107 -21.95 -15.98 -16.54
N CYS A 108 -20.65 -15.85 -16.26
CA CYS A 108 -20.15 -14.96 -15.22
C CYS A 108 -20.36 -13.50 -15.65
N ARG A 109 -21.05 -12.72 -14.80
CA ARG A 109 -21.25 -11.30 -15.06
C ARG A 109 -20.01 -10.50 -14.66
N VAL A 110 -19.39 -9.85 -15.63
CA VAL A 110 -18.18 -9.04 -15.40
C VAL A 110 -18.49 -7.54 -15.43
N TYR A 111 -18.13 -6.84 -14.36
CA TYR A 111 -18.11 -5.38 -14.29
C TYR A 111 -16.69 -4.86 -14.43
N ARG A 112 -16.48 -3.94 -15.36
CA ARG A 112 -15.17 -3.39 -15.72
C ARG A 112 -15.08 -1.96 -15.18
N HIS A 113 -14.32 -1.77 -14.13
CA HIS A 113 -14.07 -0.47 -13.51
C HIS A 113 -12.69 0.01 -13.97
N ARG A 114 -12.66 0.83 -15.02
CA ARG A 114 -11.41 1.34 -15.60
C ARG A 114 -11.00 2.65 -14.91
N GLU A 115 -10.74 2.54 -13.61
CA GLU A 115 -10.36 3.65 -12.76
C GLU A 115 -9.46 3.18 -11.63
N HIS A 116 -8.73 4.12 -11.06
CA HIS A 116 -7.85 3.87 -9.94
C HIS A 116 -8.66 3.63 -8.66
N PHE A 117 -8.28 2.65 -7.85
CA PHE A 117 -8.92 2.39 -6.56
C PHE A 117 -8.24 3.21 -5.45
N ASP A 118 -8.91 4.23 -4.96
CA ASP A 118 -8.42 5.09 -3.89
C ASP A 118 -9.50 5.37 -2.84
N GLU A 119 -9.17 6.17 -1.83
CA GLU A 119 -10.10 6.55 -0.76
C GLU A 119 -11.39 7.25 -1.25
N PHE A 120 -11.42 7.80 -2.47
CA PHE A 120 -12.59 8.46 -3.06
C PHE A 120 -13.42 7.51 -3.91
N THR A 121 -12.78 6.63 -4.68
CA THR A 121 -13.48 5.67 -5.54
C THR A 121 -13.92 4.42 -4.78
N ALA A 122 -13.16 4.01 -3.78
CA ALA A 122 -13.40 2.79 -3.00
C ALA A 122 -14.82 2.68 -2.40
N PRO A 123 -15.40 3.72 -1.77
CA PRO A 123 -16.70 3.58 -1.11
C PRO A 123 -17.84 3.18 -2.05
N HIS A 124 -17.86 3.72 -3.27
CA HIS A 124 -18.92 3.41 -4.23
C HIS A 124 -18.65 2.12 -5.00
N LEU A 125 -17.37 1.81 -5.28
CA LEU A 125 -16.99 0.57 -5.94
C LEU A 125 -17.25 -0.67 -5.09
N LEU A 126 -17.03 -0.57 -3.77
CA LEU A 126 -17.11 -1.73 -2.88
C LEU A 126 -18.55 -2.07 -2.43
N ALA A 127 -19.48 -1.12 -2.52
CA ALA A 127 -20.83 -1.22 -1.96
C ALA A 127 -21.68 -2.40 -2.51
N ASP A 128 -21.41 -2.84 -3.74
CA ASP A 128 -22.20 -3.87 -4.43
C ASP A 128 -21.62 -5.29 -4.35
N TYR A 129 -20.53 -5.47 -3.60
CA TYR A 129 -19.76 -6.72 -3.54
C TYR A 129 -19.79 -7.35 -2.15
N ASP A 130 -19.73 -8.68 -2.11
CA ASP A 130 -19.74 -9.44 -0.86
C ASP A 130 -18.34 -9.51 -0.24
N ILE A 131 -17.31 -9.50 -1.08
CA ILE A 131 -15.91 -9.75 -0.73
C ILE A 131 -14.99 -9.03 -1.71
N VAL A 132 -13.86 -8.54 -1.21
CA VAL A 132 -12.81 -7.88 -2.01
C VAL A 132 -11.50 -8.67 -1.94
N LEU A 133 -10.82 -8.77 -3.07
CA LEU A 133 -9.47 -9.32 -3.22
C LEU A 133 -8.52 -8.19 -3.60
N ASP A 134 -7.44 -8.06 -2.86
CA ASP A 134 -6.40 -7.06 -3.10
C ASP A 134 -5.07 -7.75 -3.38
N GLY A 135 -4.61 -7.58 -4.62
CA GLY A 135 -3.27 -7.97 -5.06
C GLY A 135 -2.53 -6.80 -5.72
N THR A 136 -2.87 -5.56 -5.36
CA THR A 136 -2.19 -4.37 -5.91
C THR A 136 -0.81 -4.21 -5.31
N ASP A 137 0.07 -3.47 -5.98
CA ASP A 137 1.46 -3.29 -5.62
C ASP A 137 1.77 -1.94 -4.94
N ASP A 138 0.77 -1.09 -4.75
CA ASP A 138 0.91 0.21 -4.09
C ASP A 138 0.26 0.23 -2.70
N PHE A 139 0.90 0.95 -1.76
CA PHE A 139 0.39 1.07 -0.40
C PHE A 139 -0.92 1.85 -0.27
N PRO A 140 -1.10 3.02 -0.93
CA PRO A 140 -2.33 3.81 -0.81
C PRO A 140 -3.59 2.98 -1.09
N THR A 141 -3.60 2.21 -2.17
CA THR A 141 -4.72 1.33 -2.54
C THR A 141 -5.01 0.29 -1.46
N ARG A 142 -3.96 -0.36 -0.91
CA ARG A 142 -4.11 -1.36 0.15
C ARG A 142 -4.73 -0.79 1.43
N TYR A 143 -4.31 0.41 1.83
CA TYR A 143 -4.87 1.09 3.00
C TYR A 143 -6.29 1.59 2.76
N ALA A 144 -6.59 2.10 1.56
CA ALA A 144 -7.95 2.46 1.17
C ALA A 144 -8.88 1.23 1.18
N ALA A 145 -8.42 0.10 0.64
CA ALA A 145 -9.14 -1.16 0.64
C ALA A 145 -9.43 -1.66 2.07
N ASP A 146 -8.44 -1.68 2.97
CA ASP A 146 -8.65 -2.04 4.38
C ASP A 146 -9.67 -1.14 5.06
N ALA A 147 -9.52 0.18 4.92
CA ALA A 147 -10.38 1.15 5.58
C ALA A 147 -11.84 1.04 5.12
N VAL A 148 -12.06 0.92 3.81
CA VAL A 148 -13.40 0.85 3.23
C VAL A 148 -14.03 -0.52 3.47
N ALA A 149 -13.29 -1.62 3.31
CA ALA A 149 -13.79 -2.95 3.63
C ALA A 149 -14.17 -3.08 5.12
N ALA A 150 -13.35 -2.53 6.02
CA ALA A 150 -13.64 -2.51 7.45
C ALA A 150 -14.92 -1.71 7.77
N THR A 151 -15.11 -0.56 7.13
CA THR A 151 -16.30 0.28 7.30
C THR A 151 -17.56 -0.40 6.76
N ALA A 152 -17.45 -1.07 5.62
CA ALA A 152 -18.56 -1.81 5.00
C ALA A 152 -18.84 -3.17 5.67
N GLY A 153 -17.95 -3.65 6.55
CA GLY A 153 -18.07 -4.97 7.18
C GLY A 153 -17.74 -6.14 6.24
N ILE A 154 -17.06 -5.87 5.14
CA ILE A 154 -16.73 -6.83 4.08
C ILE A 154 -15.34 -7.43 4.33
N PRO A 155 -15.15 -8.75 4.13
CA PRO A 155 -13.82 -9.36 4.20
C PRO A 155 -12.94 -8.93 3.03
N LEU A 156 -11.66 -8.73 3.33
CA LEU A 156 -10.58 -8.40 2.40
C LEU A 156 -9.58 -9.56 2.36
N VAL A 157 -9.51 -10.25 1.22
CA VAL A 157 -8.46 -11.25 0.94
C VAL A 157 -7.27 -10.50 0.36
N TRP A 158 -6.16 -10.52 1.08
CA TRP A 158 -5.00 -9.70 0.76
C TRP A 158 -3.79 -10.58 0.47
N ALA A 159 -3.02 -10.21 -0.55
CA ALA A 159 -1.74 -10.84 -0.81
C ALA A 159 -0.70 -9.90 -1.43
N VAL A 160 0.57 -10.24 -1.22
CA VAL A 160 1.72 -9.55 -1.81
C VAL A 160 2.78 -10.55 -2.24
N VAL A 161 3.56 -10.17 -3.26
CA VAL A 161 4.71 -10.94 -3.76
C VAL A 161 5.87 -10.00 -4.03
N LEU A 162 7.08 -10.42 -3.65
CA LEU A 162 8.33 -9.74 -3.99
C LEU A 162 9.44 -10.78 -4.18
N GLY A 163 10.11 -10.78 -5.34
CA GLY A 163 11.13 -11.78 -5.65
C GLY A 163 10.59 -13.21 -5.61
N PHE A 164 10.98 -13.96 -4.57
CA PHE A 164 10.60 -15.35 -4.32
C PHE A 164 9.69 -15.52 -3.09
N ASP A 165 9.32 -14.43 -2.43
CA ASP A 165 8.55 -14.45 -1.21
C ASP A 165 7.12 -13.95 -1.45
N ALA A 166 6.15 -14.52 -0.74
CA ALA A 166 4.78 -14.06 -0.74
C ALA A 166 4.16 -14.08 0.64
N GLN A 167 3.17 -13.22 0.85
CA GLN A 167 2.31 -13.24 2.02
C GLN A 167 0.84 -13.23 1.60
N VAL A 168 0.01 -14.02 2.28
CA VAL A 168 -1.44 -14.09 2.05
C VAL A 168 -2.15 -14.10 3.39
N THR A 169 -3.22 -13.31 3.52
CA THR A 169 -4.09 -13.35 4.71
C THR A 169 -5.50 -12.88 4.37
N VAL A 170 -6.41 -12.99 5.36
CA VAL A 170 -7.74 -12.40 5.29
C VAL A 170 -7.86 -11.38 6.41
N PHE A 171 -8.13 -10.13 6.03
CA PHE A 171 -8.54 -9.08 6.94
C PHE A 171 -10.07 -9.02 6.99
N TRP A 172 -10.63 -9.01 8.19
CA TRP A 172 -12.06 -8.85 8.38
C TRP A 172 -12.31 -8.22 9.74
N ALA A 173 -12.75 -6.96 9.75
CA ALA A 173 -12.91 -6.20 10.98
C ALA A 173 -13.99 -6.78 11.91
N ASN A 174 -15.09 -7.27 11.32
CA ASN A 174 -16.25 -7.79 12.04
C ASN A 174 -16.68 -9.15 11.47
N PRO A 175 -15.96 -10.25 11.77
CA PRO A 175 -16.31 -11.59 11.28
C PRO A 175 -17.69 -12.05 11.76
N ASN A 176 -18.41 -12.76 10.88
CA ASN A 176 -19.80 -13.18 11.11
C ASN A 176 -19.97 -14.37 12.09
N ASP A 177 -18.87 -14.95 12.60
CA ASP A 177 -18.88 -16.11 13.49
C ASP A 177 -18.37 -15.80 14.91
N GLY A 178 -18.16 -14.51 15.21
CA GLY A 178 -17.62 -14.06 16.50
C GLY A 178 -16.10 -14.22 16.64
N SER A 179 -15.40 -14.65 15.60
CA SER A 179 -13.94 -14.65 15.60
C SER A 179 -13.38 -13.23 15.81
N PRO A 180 -12.21 -13.09 16.45
CA PRO A 180 -11.58 -11.79 16.61
C PRO A 180 -11.26 -11.17 15.24
N GLY A 181 -11.73 -9.94 15.03
CA GLY A 181 -11.41 -9.18 13.82
C GLY A 181 -9.93 -8.82 13.76
N VAL A 182 -9.40 -8.78 12.54
CA VAL A 182 -8.03 -8.32 12.23
C VAL A 182 -8.06 -7.44 10.99
N ARG A 183 -7.14 -6.48 10.94
CA ARG A 183 -7.02 -5.44 9.93
C ARG A 183 -5.60 -5.37 9.38
N LEU A 184 -5.43 -4.74 8.21
CA LEU A 184 -4.11 -4.41 7.68
C LEU A 184 -3.31 -3.59 8.70
N THR A 185 -3.96 -2.66 9.39
CA THR A 185 -3.33 -1.81 10.41
C THR A 185 -2.89 -2.56 11.67
N ASP A 186 -3.34 -3.80 11.88
CA ASP A 186 -2.81 -4.65 12.96
C ASP A 186 -1.44 -5.26 12.58
N LEU A 187 -1.20 -5.45 11.28
CA LEU A 187 0.06 -5.95 10.74
C LEU A 187 1.03 -4.79 10.44
N PHE A 188 0.52 -3.70 9.87
CA PHE A 188 1.26 -2.49 9.53
C PHE A 188 0.57 -1.26 10.15
N PRO A 189 0.86 -0.93 11.42
CA PRO A 189 0.21 0.18 12.11
C PRO A 189 0.52 1.55 11.52
N VAL A 190 1.66 1.67 10.86
CA VAL A 190 2.10 2.87 10.16
C VAL A 190 2.41 2.44 8.72
N PRO A 191 1.88 3.15 7.70
CA PRO A 191 2.28 2.95 6.31
C PRO A 191 3.81 2.99 6.21
N PRO A 192 4.45 1.95 5.64
CA PRO A 192 5.88 1.98 5.43
C PRO A 192 6.23 3.15 4.52
N ALA A 193 7.39 3.77 4.76
CA ALA A 193 7.92 4.78 3.86
C ALA A 193 8.12 4.15 2.48
N ASP A 194 7.67 4.84 1.42
CA ASP A 194 7.92 4.38 0.06
C ASP A 194 9.42 4.49 -0.24
N ASP A 195 10.10 3.34 -0.24
CA ASP A 195 11.51 3.21 -0.55
C ASP A 195 11.77 2.90 -2.04
N GLY A 196 10.70 2.86 -2.86
CA GLY A 196 10.78 2.58 -4.28
C GLY A 196 11.07 1.12 -4.64
N ALA A 197 11.00 0.18 -3.68
CA ALA A 197 11.17 -1.24 -3.96
C ALA A 197 9.92 -1.83 -4.64
N THR A 198 9.77 -1.57 -5.94
CA THR A 198 8.71 -2.17 -6.77
C THR A 198 9.13 -3.52 -7.33
N CYS A 199 8.15 -4.33 -7.77
CA CYS A 199 8.42 -5.59 -8.48
C CYS A 199 9.29 -5.40 -9.73
N SER A 200 9.30 -4.21 -10.34
CA SER A 200 10.14 -3.90 -11.51
C SER A 200 11.60 -3.67 -11.16
N VAL A 201 11.92 -3.31 -9.91
CA VAL A 201 13.29 -3.09 -9.43
C VAL A 201 13.87 -4.38 -8.82
N ALA A 202 13.09 -5.11 -8.02
CA ALA A 202 13.53 -6.32 -7.34
C ALA A 202 13.38 -7.61 -8.17
N GLY A 203 12.54 -7.58 -9.22
CA GLY A 203 12.12 -8.76 -9.96
C GLY A 203 11.04 -9.58 -9.22
N VAL A 204 10.36 -10.46 -9.96
CA VAL A 204 9.29 -11.31 -9.42
C VAL A 204 9.16 -12.61 -10.22
N LEU A 205 9.04 -13.73 -9.50
CA LEU A 205 8.83 -15.05 -10.09
C LEU A 205 7.37 -15.22 -10.56
N GLY A 206 7.13 -15.24 -11.88
CA GLY A 206 5.78 -15.39 -12.45
C GLY A 206 4.95 -16.57 -11.93
N PRO A 207 5.50 -17.80 -11.84
CA PRO A 207 4.77 -18.92 -11.24
C PRO A 207 4.30 -18.70 -9.80
N LEU A 208 5.04 -17.93 -9.00
CA LEU A 208 4.64 -17.59 -7.64
C LEU A 208 3.41 -16.68 -7.64
N THR A 209 3.32 -15.72 -8.56
CA THR A 209 2.13 -14.85 -8.64
C THR A 209 0.89 -15.65 -9.01
N ALA A 210 1.01 -16.63 -9.92
CA ALA A 210 -0.07 -17.55 -10.27
C ALA A 210 -0.52 -18.43 -9.10
N GLN A 211 0.44 -18.96 -8.34
CA GLN A 211 0.17 -19.71 -7.13
C GLN A 211 -0.59 -18.86 -6.10
N VAL A 212 -0.11 -17.65 -5.84
CA VAL A 212 -0.67 -16.75 -4.82
C VAL A 212 -2.05 -16.23 -5.23
N GLY A 213 -2.25 -15.87 -6.50
CA GLY A 213 -3.58 -15.49 -7.00
C GLY A 213 -4.60 -16.63 -6.87
N SER A 214 -4.17 -17.87 -7.09
CA SER A 214 -5.01 -19.06 -6.88
C SER A 214 -5.32 -19.30 -5.40
N LEU A 215 -4.37 -19.03 -4.50
CA LEU A 215 -4.59 -19.06 -3.05
C LEU A 215 -5.60 -17.99 -2.61
N MET A 216 -5.53 -16.77 -3.15
CA MET A 216 -6.52 -15.73 -2.87
C MET A 216 -7.93 -16.17 -3.29
N ALA A 217 -8.07 -16.76 -4.48
CA ALA A 217 -9.35 -17.31 -4.94
C ALA A 217 -9.86 -18.43 -4.00
N ALA A 218 -8.98 -19.30 -3.51
CA ALA A 218 -9.34 -20.34 -2.54
C ALA A 218 -9.83 -19.75 -1.21
N GLU A 219 -9.23 -18.67 -0.69
CA GLU A 219 -9.72 -17.98 0.50
C GLU A 219 -11.13 -17.40 0.28
N ALA A 220 -11.37 -16.80 -0.89
CA ALA A 220 -12.69 -16.28 -1.24
C ALA A 220 -13.74 -17.39 -1.32
N VAL A 221 -13.43 -18.53 -1.95
CA VAL A 221 -14.33 -19.70 -1.99
C VAL A 221 -14.69 -20.17 -0.58
N LYS A 222 -13.71 -20.27 0.33
CA LYS A 222 -13.95 -20.65 1.73
C LYS A 222 -14.89 -19.68 2.44
N LEU A 223 -14.67 -18.37 2.26
CA LEU A 223 -15.49 -17.32 2.86
C LEU A 223 -16.93 -17.34 2.32
N ILE A 224 -17.09 -17.44 1.00
CA ILE A 224 -18.40 -17.46 0.33
C ILE A 224 -19.21 -18.69 0.75
N THR A 225 -18.59 -19.86 0.75
CA THR A 225 -19.27 -21.15 0.98
C THR A 225 -19.36 -21.53 2.45
N GLY A 226 -18.52 -20.95 3.31
CA GLY A 226 -18.30 -21.41 4.68
C GLY A 226 -17.46 -22.69 4.79
N ALA A 227 -16.84 -23.14 3.69
CA ALA A 227 -16.02 -24.35 3.68
C ALA A 227 -14.66 -24.13 4.37
N GLY A 228 -14.25 -25.09 5.19
CA GLY A 228 -12.90 -25.13 5.78
C GLY A 228 -12.59 -23.94 6.70
N THR A 229 -11.31 -23.56 6.74
CA THR A 229 -10.80 -22.50 7.63
C THR A 229 -10.04 -21.46 6.82
N PRO A 230 -10.52 -20.21 6.70
CA PRO A 230 -9.80 -19.16 6.00
C PRO A 230 -8.58 -18.68 6.80
N LEU A 231 -7.70 -17.93 6.16
CA LEU A 231 -6.50 -17.32 6.76
C LEU A 231 -6.81 -16.16 7.71
N LEU A 232 -8.06 -15.98 8.15
CA LEU A 232 -8.39 -15.00 9.18
C LEU A 232 -7.59 -15.25 10.46
N GLY A 233 -6.89 -14.23 10.95
CA GLY A 233 -6.07 -14.31 12.17
C GLY A 233 -4.73 -15.02 12.00
N ARG A 234 -4.27 -15.27 10.77
CA ARG A 234 -2.93 -15.77 10.46
C ARG A 234 -2.45 -15.36 9.07
N ILE A 235 -1.14 -15.26 8.90
CA ILE A 235 -0.51 -14.91 7.63
C ILE A 235 0.17 -16.17 7.11
N LEU A 236 -0.15 -16.57 5.89
CA LEU A 236 0.61 -17.58 5.16
C LEU A 236 1.81 -16.91 4.50
N VAL A 237 3.01 -17.29 4.91
CA VAL A 237 4.27 -16.86 4.29
C VAL A 237 4.77 -17.98 3.39
N VAL A 238 5.03 -17.66 2.12
CA VAL A 238 5.53 -18.58 1.10
C VAL A 238 6.95 -18.19 0.72
N ASP A 239 7.88 -19.13 0.81
CA ASP A 239 9.22 -19.04 0.23
C ASP A 239 9.25 -20.01 -0.96
N ALA A 240 9.18 -19.45 -2.18
CA ALA A 240 9.15 -20.23 -3.41
C ALA A 240 10.51 -20.84 -3.76
N LEU A 241 11.60 -20.23 -3.29
CA LEU A 241 12.96 -20.72 -3.57
C LEU A 241 13.23 -22.03 -2.82
N ARG A 242 12.70 -22.15 -1.60
CA ARG A 242 12.81 -23.37 -0.77
C ARG A 242 11.56 -24.26 -0.83
N ALA A 243 10.51 -23.81 -1.51
CA ALA A 243 9.19 -24.45 -1.52
C ALA A 243 8.63 -24.69 -0.11
N THR A 244 8.76 -23.69 0.77
CA THR A 244 8.27 -23.78 2.17
C THR A 244 7.13 -22.82 2.44
N TYR A 245 6.26 -23.24 3.37
CA TYR A 245 5.08 -22.51 3.80
C TYR A 245 5.10 -22.40 5.34
N ARG A 246 4.88 -21.20 5.86
CA ARG A 246 4.82 -20.96 7.30
C ARG A 246 3.62 -20.10 7.64
N GLU A 247 2.84 -20.53 8.63
CA GLU A 247 1.78 -19.69 9.18
C GLU A 247 2.30 -18.87 10.36
N VAL A 248 2.03 -17.57 10.35
CA VAL A 248 2.34 -16.63 11.44
C VAL A 248 1.03 -16.14 12.05
N PRO A 249 0.81 -16.30 13.37
CA PRO A 249 -0.40 -15.79 14.01
C PRO A 249 -0.51 -14.27 13.86
N LEU A 250 -1.70 -13.80 13.48
CA LEU A 250 -2.07 -12.38 13.46
C LEU A 250 -3.10 -12.11 14.54
N ARG A 251 -2.93 -11.00 15.26
CA ARG A 251 -3.79 -10.61 16.39
C ARG A 251 -4.07 -9.12 16.30
N SER A 252 -5.25 -8.70 16.71
CA SER A 252 -5.58 -7.28 16.75
C SER A 252 -4.68 -6.53 17.73
N ALA A 253 -4.08 -5.43 17.29
CA ALA A 253 -3.24 -4.56 18.11
C ALA A 253 -4.03 -3.95 19.27
N ARG A 254 -5.33 -3.69 19.10
CA ARG A 254 -6.22 -3.21 20.17
C ARG A 254 -6.37 -4.22 21.31
N ARG A 255 -6.25 -5.52 21.02
CA ARG A 255 -6.39 -6.60 22.00
C ARG A 255 -5.08 -6.90 22.74
N VAL A 256 -3.94 -6.57 22.15
CA VAL A 256 -2.61 -6.66 22.80
C VAL A 256 -2.45 -5.58 23.88
N GLN A 257 -3.27 -4.51 23.86
CA GLN A 257 -3.30 -3.46 24.88
C GLN A 257 -4.12 -3.82 26.14
N GLU A 258 -4.87 -4.92 26.16
CA GLU A 258 -5.39 -5.42 27.43
C GLU A 258 -4.19 -5.84 28.30
N PRO A 259 -4.09 -5.37 29.55
CA PRO A 259 -2.94 -5.66 30.38
C PRO A 259 -2.80 -7.18 30.49
N ILE A 260 -1.63 -7.70 30.11
CA ILE A 260 -1.27 -9.09 30.37
C ILE A 260 -1.33 -9.26 31.89
N SER A 261 -2.43 -9.80 32.39
CA SER A 261 -2.61 -10.08 33.81
C SER A 261 -1.51 -11.04 34.24
N GLY A 262 -0.53 -10.53 34.98
CA GLY A 262 0.59 -11.32 35.51
C GLY A 262 2.00 -10.79 35.19
N VAL A 263 2.16 -9.77 34.36
CA VAL A 263 3.48 -9.14 34.16
C VAL A 263 3.53 -7.81 34.90
N THR A 264 4.02 -7.84 36.13
CA THR A 264 4.38 -6.62 36.86
C THR A 264 5.52 -5.94 36.09
N PRO A 265 5.34 -4.72 35.55
CA PRO A 265 6.44 -4.02 34.91
C PRO A 265 7.55 -3.77 35.95
N PRO A 266 8.83 -3.94 35.60
CA PRO A 266 9.91 -3.70 36.54
C PRO A 266 9.87 -2.23 37.00
N PRO A 267 10.14 -1.94 38.28
CA PRO A 267 10.08 -0.58 38.78
C PRO A 267 11.07 0.30 38.01
N ARG A 268 10.57 1.45 37.51
CA ARG A 268 11.40 2.48 36.89
C ARG A 268 12.48 2.91 37.89
N ARG A 269 13.75 2.70 37.53
CA ARG A 269 14.87 3.24 38.31
C ARG A 269 14.82 4.77 38.21
N VAL A 270 14.48 5.41 39.33
CA VAL A 270 14.76 6.82 39.56
C VAL A 270 16.27 6.95 39.68
N ALA A 271 16.86 7.83 38.88
CA ALA A 271 18.25 8.19 39.02
C ALA A 271 18.40 9.10 40.25
N GLU A 272 18.87 8.53 41.36
CA GLU A 272 19.41 9.30 42.47
C GLU A 272 20.84 8.87 42.72
N GLY A 273 21.72 9.86 42.72
CA GLY A 273 23.14 9.69 42.87
C GLY A 273 23.59 9.46 44.30
N SER A 274 24.91 9.25 44.39
CA SER A 274 25.78 9.26 45.56
C SER A 274 25.92 7.94 46.34
N GLY A 275 27.18 7.48 46.41
CA GLY A 275 27.74 6.96 47.65
C GLY A 275 28.02 5.46 47.75
N ARG A 276 29.32 5.15 47.61
CA ARG A 276 30.06 4.03 48.23
C ARG A 276 30.01 2.62 47.60
N GLN A 277 31.20 2.16 47.21
CA GLN A 277 31.62 0.74 47.13
C GLN A 277 31.57 0.09 48.54
N PRO A 278 31.36 -1.24 48.64
CA PRO A 278 32.52 -2.15 48.70
C PRO A 278 32.36 -3.51 47.96
N THR A 279 33.51 -3.91 47.40
CA THR A 279 34.15 -5.23 47.15
C THR A 279 33.42 -6.59 47.24
N LEU A 280 33.73 -7.40 46.20
CA LEU A 280 34.14 -8.84 46.15
C LEU A 280 33.23 -9.93 46.77
N ASP A 281 32.70 -10.85 45.97
CA ASP A 281 33.36 -12.11 45.56
C ASP A 281 32.41 -13.08 44.83
N GLY A 282 32.97 -13.87 43.90
CA GLY A 282 32.45 -15.17 43.48
C GLY A 282 31.60 -15.21 42.21
N TYR A 283 32.20 -15.59 41.07
CA TYR A 283 31.89 -16.81 40.31
C TYR A 283 32.88 -16.94 39.12
N PRO A 284 33.28 -18.17 38.74
CA PRO A 284 34.48 -18.45 37.96
C PRO A 284 34.29 -18.27 36.44
N GLN A 285 35.35 -17.79 35.79
CA GLN A 285 35.48 -17.72 34.33
C GLN A 285 36.07 -19.03 33.78
N PRO A 286 35.53 -19.63 32.71
CA PRO A 286 36.18 -20.74 32.03
C PRO A 286 37.34 -20.25 31.15
N THR A 287 38.48 -20.92 31.30
CA THR A 287 39.74 -20.73 30.57
C THR A 287 39.70 -21.24 29.12
N PRO A 288 40.58 -20.73 28.23
CA PRO A 288 40.66 -21.16 26.84
C PRO A 288 41.54 -22.40 26.67
N ALA A 289 41.10 -23.37 25.87
CA ALA A 289 41.89 -24.55 25.53
C ALA A 289 42.67 -24.36 24.21
N ARG A 290 43.95 -24.70 24.29
CA ARG A 290 45.01 -24.62 23.26
C ARG A 290 44.83 -25.62 22.10
N SER A 291 45.39 -25.23 20.95
CA SER A 291 45.77 -26.10 19.82
C SER A 291 46.90 -27.09 20.18
N PRO A 292 46.97 -28.23 19.46
CA PRO A 292 48.26 -28.77 19.03
C PRO A 292 48.33 -29.10 17.52
N GLN A 293 49.56 -29.21 17.05
CA GLN A 293 50.06 -29.15 15.67
C GLN A 293 50.41 -30.59 15.12
N PRO A 294 51.15 -30.79 13.99
CA PRO A 294 50.70 -31.53 12.80
C PRO A 294 51.44 -32.86 12.51
N THR A 295 51.03 -33.60 11.46
CA THR A 295 51.80 -34.72 10.84
C THR A 295 51.52 -34.86 9.31
N PRO A 296 52.39 -35.55 8.52
CA PRO A 296 52.96 -34.99 7.28
C PRO A 296 52.43 -35.56 5.93
N ALA A 297 52.98 -34.96 4.87
CA ALA A 297 52.63 -35.02 3.45
C ALA A 297 52.81 -36.36 2.71
N GLY A 298 51.99 -36.54 1.66
CA GLY A 298 52.18 -37.50 0.56
C GLY A 298 52.47 -36.78 -0.78
N PRO A 299 53.03 -37.48 -1.79
CA PRO A 299 53.76 -36.87 -2.92
C PRO A 299 52.85 -36.40 -4.09
N PRO A 300 53.36 -35.56 -5.02
CA PRO A 300 52.55 -34.86 -6.01
C PRO A 300 52.44 -35.61 -7.35
N GLN A 301 51.40 -35.31 -8.12
CA GLN A 301 51.34 -35.60 -9.56
C GLN A 301 50.65 -34.47 -10.36
N PRO A 302 50.98 -34.34 -11.67
CA PRO A 302 51.11 -33.04 -12.32
C PRO A 302 49.91 -32.62 -13.20
N SER A 303 50.04 -31.38 -13.66
CA SER A 303 49.08 -30.46 -14.27
C SER A 303 48.39 -30.92 -15.56
N ARG A 304 47.14 -30.46 -15.70
CA ARG A 304 46.53 -30.13 -17.00
C ARG A 304 45.96 -28.72 -16.92
N ALA A 305 46.36 -27.89 -17.87
CA ALA A 305 45.96 -26.50 -18.01
C ALA A 305 44.55 -26.40 -18.64
N GLU A 306 43.68 -25.62 -18.02
CA GLU A 306 42.47 -25.04 -18.63
C GLU A 306 42.65 -23.53 -18.80
N PRO A 307 42.01 -22.91 -19.82
CA PRO A 307 42.13 -21.48 -20.11
C PRO A 307 41.30 -20.63 -19.13
N PRO A 308 41.66 -19.35 -18.90
CA PRO A 308 41.05 -18.56 -17.85
C PRO A 308 39.65 -18.06 -18.23
N THR A 309 38.66 -18.38 -17.39
CA THR A 309 37.40 -17.65 -17.27
C THR A 309 37.58 -16.54 -16.23
N ARG A 310 37.20 -15.30 -16.59
CA ARG A 310 37.13 -14.19 -15.64
C ARG A 310 35.93 -14.41 -14.73
N SER A 311 36.17 -14.75 -13.46
CA SER A 311 35.21 -14.66 -12.37
C SER A 311 35.40 -13.34 -11.63
N VAL A 312 34.34 -12.52 -11.59
CA VAL A 312 34.21 -11.40 -10.65
C VAL A 312 33.41 -11.94 -9.46
N PRO A 313 33.85 -11.78 -8.20
CA PRO A 313 33.08 -12.24 -7.06
C PRO A 313 31.85 -11.34 -6.88
N ALA A 314 30.66 -11.96 -6.90
CA ALA A 314 29.44 -11.34 -6.42
C ALA A 314 29.42 -11.46 -4.89
N GLU A 315 29.49 -10.32 -4.20
CA GLU A 315 29.11 -10.27 -2.79
C GLU A 315 27.58 -10.34 -2.67
N PRO A 316 27.02 -11.06 -1.68
CA PRO A 316 25.59 -11.08 -1.45
C PRO A 316 25.15 -9.76 -0.82
N VAL A 317 24.41 -8.95 -1.57
CA VAL A 317 23.68 -7.81 -1.00
C VAL A 317 22.56 -8.37 -0.13
N SER A 318 22.68 -8.22 1.19
CA SER A 318 21.65 -8.59 2.15
C SER A 318 20.43 -7.66 2.02
N ALA A 319 19.36 -8.14 1.38
CA ALA A 319 18.05 -7.50 1.42
C ALA A 319 17.39 -7.80 2.78
N SER A 320 17.71 -7.00 3.79
CA SER A 320 17.22 -7.14 5.17
C SER A 320 16.59 -5.84 5.64
N ILE A 321 15.30 -5.62 5.38
CA ILE A 321 14.52 -4.54 6.02
C ILE A 321 13.17 -5.04 6.61
N TRP A 322 12.77 -6.29 6.39
CA TRP A 322 11.54 -6.82 7.02
C TRP A 322 11.71 -7.36 8.46
N HIS A 323 12.89 -7.20 9.08
CA HIS A 323 13.20 -7.82 10.39
C HIS A 323 13.44 -6.88 11.58
N SER A 324 13.53 -5.55 11.42
CA SER A 324 13.80 -4.66 12.57
C SER A 324 13.26 -3.25 12.40
N ALA A 325 12.23 -2.89 13.17
CA ALA A 325 12.02 -1.51 13.61
C ALA A 325 11.13 -1.46 14.86
N ALA A 326 11.76 -1.33 16.02
CA ALA A 326 11.17 -0.83 17.24
C ALA A 326 12.21 0.08 17.93
N VAL A 327 11.72 1.19 18.52
CA VAL A 327 12.39 2.20 19.41
C VAL A 327 13.47 3.07 18.73
N ASP A 328 13.59 4.39 18.90
CA ASP A 328 13.21 5.35 19.95
C ASP A 328 13.19 6.78 19.37
N ALA A 329 12.43 7.70 19.99
CA ALA A 329 12.30 9.10 19.56
C ALA A 329 12.60 10.05 20.73
N SER A 330 13.58 10.95 20.56
CA SER A 330 13.62 12.20 21.33
C SER A 330 14.62 13.21 20.77
N SER A 331 14.11 14.38 20.37
CA SER A 331 14.53 15.68 20.93
C SER A 331 13.85 16.85 20.21
N ARG A 332 13.23 17.73 20.99
CA ARG A 332 12.68 19.04 20.61
C ARG A 332 13.74 20.11 20.87
N ALA A 333 13.78 21.14 20.03
CA ALA A 333 14.26 22.47 20.44
C ALA A 333 13.44 23.55 19.71
N ARG A 334 12.86 24.47 20.51
CA ARG A 334 12.19 25.70 20.05
C ARG A 334 13.22 26.81 19.98
N VAL A 335 13.08 27.71 19.00
CA VAL A 335 13.67 29.05 19.06
C VAL A 335 12.58 30.05 18.68
N THR A 336 12.29 30.97 19.59
CA THR A 336 11.41 32.15 19.44
C THR A 336 12.26 33.36 19.09
N GLN A 337 11.92 34.12 18.04
CA GLN A 337 12.27 35.55 17.95
C GLN A 337 11.21 36.35 17.19
N SER A 338 11.04 37.59 17.66
CA SER A 338 10.00 38.59 17.39
C SER A 338 10.34 39.55 16.25
N PHE A 339 9.33 40.10 15.56
CA PHE A 339 9.45 41.11 14.49
C PHE A 339 8.83 42.47 14.89
N PRO A 340 9.35 43.60 14.36
CA PRO A 340 8.69 44.89 14.43
C PRO A 340 7.79 45.18 13.20
N THR A 341 6.75 45.96 13.46
CA THR A 341 5.72 46.53 12.57
C THR A 341 6.21 47.69 11.71
N SER A 342 5.80 47.76 10.43
CA SER A 342 4.97 48.85 9.86
C SER A 342 4.52 48.56 8.42
N LEU A 343 3.34 49.08 8.09
CA LEU A 343 2.52 48.92 6.87
C LEU A 343 2.93 49.85 5.72
N ASP A 344 2.54 49.49 4.49
CA ASP A 344 1.95 50.42 3.51
C ASP A 344 0.92 49.69 2.61
N ALA A 345 -0.17 50.36 2.23
CA ALA A 345 -1.34 49.79 1.53
C ALA A 345 -1.35 50.11 0.02
N PRO A 346 -1.85 49.20 -0.88
CA PRO A 346 -1.83 49.43 -2.33
C PRO A 346 -3.13 50.01 -2.91
N SER A 347 -3.03 50.51 -4.15
CA SER A 347 -3.97 51.37 -4.89
C SER A 347 -5.04 50.66 -5.73
N ARG A 348 -6.12 51.40 -6.07
CA ARG A 348 -7.40 50.98 -6.69
C ARG A 348 -7.36 50.14 -7.98
N GLU A 349 -6.34 50.26 -8.85
CA GLU A 349 -6.23 49.38 -10.04
C GLU A 349 -5.97 47.90 -9.66
N SER A 350 -5.41 47.66 -8.47
CA SER A 350 -5.22 46.31 -7.94
C SER A 350 -6.50 45.71 -7.34
N GLU A 351 -7.49 46.53 -6.99
CA GLU A 351 -8.75 46.07 -6.39
C GLU A 351 -9.68 45.44 -7.44
N ASP A 352 -9.79 46.02 -8.64
CA ASP A 352 -10.66 45.47 -9.70
C ASP A 352 -10.12 44.14 -10.26
N ALA A 353 -8.79 43.99 -10.37
CA ALA A 353 -8.15 42.72 -10.74
C ALA A 353 -8.28 41.66 -9.63
N ARG A 354 -8.17 42.07 -8.35
CA ARG A 354 -8.45 41.18 -7.20
C ARG A 354 -9.91 40.75 -7.16
N GLN A 355 -10.85 41.63 -7.50
CA GLN A 355 -12.28 41.34 -7.52
C GLN A 355 -12.66 40.35 -8.63
N ALA A 356 -12.01 40.44 -9.81
CA ALA A 356 -12.16 39.48 -10.89
C ALA A 356 -11.55 38.11 -10.56
N ALA A 357 -10.38 38.07 -9.92
CA ALA A 357 -9.77 36.85 -9.40
C ALA A 357 -10.62 36.21 -8.28
N ALA A 358 -11.30 37.02 -7.46
CA ALA A 358 -12.15 36.54 -6.36
C ALA A 358 -13.36 35.71 -6.81
N ASN A 359 -13.84 35.86 -8.06
CA ASN A 359 -14.98 35.12 -8.61
C ASN A 359 -14.62 33.77 -9.26
N VAL A 360 -13.33 33.42 -9.35
CA VAL A 360 -12.88 32.11 -9.82
C VAL A 360 -12.84 31.14 -8.64
N ALA A 361 -13.37 29.92 -8.83
CA ALA A 361 -13.31 28.87 -7.83
C ALA A 361 -11.84 28.62 -7.41
N PRO A 362 -11.54 28.42 -6.12
CA PRO A 362 -10.16 28.30 -5.63
C PRO A 362 -9.32 27.21 -6.34
N ALA A 363 -9.97 26.13 -6.81
CA ALA A 363 -9.33 25.06 -7.57
C ALA A 363 -8.97 25.43 -9.02
N ASP A 364 -9.54 26.52 -9.55
CA ASP A 364 -9.35 27.00 -10.91
C ASP A 364 -8.37 28.19 -10.99
N ARG A 365 -8.02 28.79 -9.85
CA ARG A 365 -6.97 29.82 -9.78
C ARG A 365 -5.60 29.18 -9.94
N THR A 366 -4.84 29.65 -10.90
CA THR A 366 -3.48 29.16 -11.16
C THR A 366 -2.47 30.29 -11.10
N VAL A 367 -1.27 29.99 -10.61
CA VAL A 367 -0.09 30.87 -10.66
C VAL A 367 0.94 30.20 -11.55
N GLU A 368 1.50 30.96 -12.50
CA GLU A 368 2.55 30.46 -13.39
C GLU A 368 3.90 30.36 -12.67
N VAL A 369 4.79 29.48 -13.15
CA VAL A 369 6.11 29.25 -12.53
C VAL A 369 6.94 30.53 -12.42
N ALA A 370 6.96 31.37 -13.45
CA ALA A 370 7.68 32.64 -13.45
C ALA A 370 7.14 33.61 -12.38
N GLU A 371 5.81 33.69 -12.26
CA GLU A 371 5.16 34.53 -11.27
C GLU A 371 5.42 34.04 -9.84
N LEU A 372 5.38 32.73 -9.60
CA LEU A 372 5.75 32.18 -8.28
C LEU A 372 7.22 32.49 -7.96
N ALA A 373 8.13 32.37 -8.93
CA ALA A 373 9.55 32.69 -8.72
C ALA A 373 9.75 34.16 -8.34
N GLU A 374 9.05 35.10 -9.00
CA GLU A 374 9.08 36.52 -8.65
C GLU A 374 8.53 36.79 -7.25
N ARG A 375 7.41 36.16 -6.88
CA ARG A 375 6.82 36.29 -5.53
C ARG A 375 7.77 35.77 -4.45
N LEU A 376 8.46 34.64 -4.69
CA LEU A 376 9.45 34.10 -3.77
C LEU A 376 10.71 34.98 -3.67
N ALA A 377 11.16 35.58 -4.78
CA ALA A 377 12.27 36.53 -4.78
C ALA A 377 11.90 37.83 -4.04
N SER A 378 10.68 38.34 -4.24
CA SER A 378 10.14 39.50 -3.51
C SER A 378 10.08 39.22 -2.00
N ARG A 379 9.59 38.05 -1.59
CA ARG A 379 9.59 37.60 -0.19
C ARG A 379 11.00 37.60 0.42
N ALA A 380 11.99 37.08 -0.31
CA ALA A 380 13.39 37.09 0.14
C ALA A 380 13.97 38.51 0.28
N ALA A 381 13.45 39.48 -0.48
CA ALA A 381 13.81 40.89 -0.41
C ALA A 381 12.97 41.70 0.59
N GLY A 382 12.14 41.05 1.44
CA GLY A 382 11.29 41.72 2.43
C GLY A 382 9.93 42.18 1.90
N GLY A 383 9.51 41.70 0.74
CA GLY A 383 8.18 41.90 0.16
C GLY A 383 7.08 41.07 0.83
N PRO A 384 5.86 41.08 0.27
CA PRO A 384 4.70 40.40 0.86
C PRO A 384 4.91 38.88 0.99
N ASP A 385 4.53 38.34 2.16
CA ASP A 385 4.69 36.92 2.49
C ASP A 385 3.57 36.06 1.89
N LEU A 386 3.84 34.76 1.73
CA LEU A 386 2.90 33.76 1.20
C LEU A 386 3.16 32.38 1.80
N VAL A 387 2.10 31.57 1.86
CA VAL A 387 2.19 30.15 2.22
C VAL A 387 2.41 29.35 0.94
N LEU A 388 3.58 28.72 0.82
CA LEU A 388 3.84 27.76 -0.25
C LEU A 388 3.62 26.35 0.30
N LEU A 389 2.61 25.65 -0.20
CA LEU A 389 2.20 24.34 0.29
C LEU A 389 2.53 23.23 -0.73
N ASP A 390 3.44 22.35 -0.37
CA ASP A 390 3.79 21.13 -1.10
C ASP A 390 2.93 19.97 -0.60
N VAL A 391 1.97 19.53 -1.42
CA VAL A 391 1.04 18.46 -1.05
C VAL A 391 1.46 17.08 -1.55
N ARG A 392 2.72 16.94 -1.94
CA ARG A 392 3.34 15.67 -2.29
C ARG A 392 3.73 14.88 -1.06
N GLU A 393 4.00 13.59 -1.26
CA GLU A 393 4.46 12.72 -0.19
C GLU A 393 5.85 13.14 0.32
N PRO A 394 6.19 12.87 1.59
CA PRO A 394 7.47 13.29 2.17
C PRO A 394 8.70 12.83 1.37
N ALA A 395 8.63 11.66 0.72
CA ALA A 395 9.70 11.13 -0.13
C ALA A 395 9.94 12.00 -1.38
N GLU A 396 8.87 12.40 -2.08
CA GLU A 396 8.96 13.30 -3.25
C GLU A 396 9.56 14.66 -2.86
N ARG A 397 9.22 15.15 -1.66
CA ARG A 397 9.71 16.42 -1.11
C ARG A 397 11.18 16.37 -0.71
N ALA A 398 11.60 15.25 -0.13
CA ALA A 398 12.98 15.02 0.28
C ALA A 398 13.92 14.94 -0.92
N ALA A 399 13.46 14.36 -2.04
CA ALA A 399 14.23 14.30 -3.28
C ALA A 399 14.45 15.70 -3.87
N ARG A 400 13.40 16.51 -3.97
CA ARG A 400 13.48 17.91 -4.43
C ARG A 400 12.21 18.65 -4.03
N SER A 401 12.34 19.82 -3.43
CA SER A 401 11.22 20.71 -3.06
C SER A 401 11.56 22.16 -3.37
N ILE A 402 10.53 23.01 -3.47
CA ILE A 402 10.73 24.44 -3.63
C ILE A 402 11.18 25.01 -2.28
N PRO A 403 12.31 25.72 -2.19
CA PRO A 403 12.80 26.25 -0.92
C PRO A 403 11.74 27.09 -0.20
N GLY A 404 11.52 26.80 1.08
CA GLY A 404 10.52 27.49 1.89
C GLY A 404 9.10 26.96 1.76
N SER A 405 8.87 25.86 1.03
CA SER A 405 7.58 25.17 1.02
C SER A 405 7.33 24.43 2.34
N ILE A 406 6.19 24.68 2.96
CA ILE A 406 5.59 23.82 3.99
C ILE A 406 5.03 22.62 3.25
N GLY A 407 5.02 21.42 3.83
CA GLY A 407 4.30 20.35 3.15
C GLY A 407 3.56 19.43 4.07
N ILE A 408 2.37 19.15 3.56
CA ILE A 408 1.27 18.44 4.18
C ILE A 408 0.72 17.61 3.03
N PRO A 409 1.00 16.29 3.00
CA PRO A 409 0.50 15.43 1.94
C PRO A 409 -1.01 15.58 1.78
N VAL A 410 -1.50 15.55 0.54
CA VAL A 410 -2.93 15.82 0.25
C VAL A 410 -3.88 14.91 1.05
N GLY A 411 -3.52 13.65 1.28
CA GLY A 411 -4.32 12.70 2.09
C GLY A 411 -4.31 12.98 3.59
N LEU A 412 -3.40 13.83 4.07
CA LEU A 412 -3.32 14.28 5.47
C LEU A 412 -3.84 15.71 5.65
N LEU A 413 -4.42 16.31 4.61
CA LEU A 413 -4.91 17.68 4.65
C LEU A 413 -6.27 17.72 5.36
N ASP A 414 -6.27 18.18 6.61
CA ASP A 414 -7.47 18.32 7.43
C ASP A 414 -7.39 19.62 8.26
N ARG A 415 -8.39 19.87 9.11
CA ARG A 415 -8.43 21.08 9.93
C ARG A 415 -7.25 21.17 10.91
N ALA A 416 -6.73 20.04 11.40
CA ALA A 416 -5.65 20.01 12.38
C ALA A 416 -4.29 20.23 11.72
N SER A 417 -4.04 19.64 10.54
CA SER A 417 -2.76 19.74 9.84
C SER A 417 -2.49 21.14 9.31
N VAL A 418 -3.54 21.93 9.03
CA VAL A 418 -3.43 23.33 8.58
C VAL A 418 -3.65 24.36 9.69
N ALA A 419 -3.76 23.94 10.95
CA ALA A 419 -4.09 24.83 12.07
C ALA A 419 -3.04 25.94 12.28
N ASP A 420 -1.78 25.64 11.97
CA ASP A 420 -0.64 26.57 12.14
C ASP A 420 -0.39 27.45 10.89
N LEU A 421 -1.15 27.29 9.81
CA LEU A 421 -1.01 28.13 8.61
C LEU A 421 -1.72 29.47 8.80
N ASP A 422 -1.06 30.58 8.45
CA ASP A 422 -1.69 31.91 8.51
C ASP A 422 -2.70 32.07 7.37
N ARG A 423 -3.99 32.01 7.73
CA ARG A 423 -5.13 32.10 6.81
C ARG A 423 -5.29 33.45 6.11
N ARG A 424 -4.54 34.47 6.54
CA ARG A 424 -4.56 35.82 5.95
C ARG A 424 -3.59 35.95 4.78
N LEU A 425 -2.63 35.03 4.67
CA LEU A 425 -1.65 35.03 3.60
C LEU A 425 -2.18 34.29 2.37
N PRO A 426 -1.77 34.69 1.15
CA PRO A 426 -2.05 33.92 -0.05
C PRO A 426 -1.42 32.53 0.04
N VAL A 427 -2.17 31.49 -0.32
CA VAL A 427 -1.69 30.10 -0.34
C VAL A 427 -1.46 29.67 -1.79
N VAL A 428 -0.24 29.29 -2.12
CA VAL A 428 0.09 28.63 -3.39
C VAL A 428 0.33 27.16 -3.11
N VAL A 429 -0.48 26.29 -3.72
CA VAL A 429 -0.41 24.85 -3.55
C VAL A 429 0.26 24.22 -4.77
N HIS A 430 1.18 23.29 -4.56
CA HIS A 430 1.80 22.56 -5.66
C HIS A 430 1.92 21.07 -5.39
N CYS A 431 1.94 20.29 -6.46
CA CYS A 431 2.21 18.86 -6.45
C CYS A 431 3.13 18.48 -7.61
N GLN A 432 3.20 17.21 -8.00
CA GLN A 432 4.05 16.79 -9.13
C GLN A 432 3.57 17.37 -10.49
N SER A 433 2.27 17.31 -10.78
CA SER A 433 1.68 17.80 -12.03
C SER A 433 0.66 18.91 -11.80
N GLU A 434 -0.48 18.64 -11.15
CA GLU A 434 -1.50 19.64 -10.76
C GLU A 434 -2.69 19.00 -10.01
N ALA A 435 -3.01 17.72 -10.29
CA ALA A 435 -4.23 17.07 -9.80
C ALA A 435 -4.39 17.09 -8.26
N ARG A 436 -3.34 16.71 -7.52
CA ARG A 436 -3.34 16.73 -6.05
C ARG A 436 -3.42 18.15 -5.50
N ALA A 437 -2.79 19.12 -6.18
CA ALA A 437 -2.80 20.52 -5.77
C ALA A 437 -4.19 21.17 -5.94
N ARG A 438 -4.90 20.87 -7.04
CA ARG A 438 -6.29 21.32 -7.25
C ARG A 438 -7.24 20.79 -6.18
N ARG A 439 -7.09 19.51 -5.81
CA ARG A 439 -7.85 18.90 -4.72
C ARG A 439 -7.57 19.57 -3.37
N ALA A 440 -6.29 19.75 -3.04
CA ALA A 440 -5.90 20.46 -1.83
C ALA A 440 -6.40 21.92 -1.81
N ALA A 441 -6.44 22.60 -2.96
CA ALA A 441 -6.99 23.95 -3.05
C ALA A 441 -8.49 24.01 -2.72
N SER A 442 -9.28 23.05 -3.20
CA SER A 442 -10.69 22.90 -2.80
C SER A 442 -10.84 22.67 -1.31
N THR A 443 -10.07 21.73 -0.74
CA THR A 443 -10.16 21.42 0.70
C THR A 443 -9.72 22.61 1.56
N LEU A 444 -8.69 23.35 1.18
CA LEU A 444 -8.29 24.59 1.87
C LEU A 444 -9.39 25.64 1.83
N ALA A 445 -10.09 25.78 0.69
CA ALA A 445 -11.23 26.70 0.59
C ALA A 445 -12.35 26.31 1.57
N GLU A 446 -12.70 25.02 1.65
CA GLU A 446 -13.69 24.49 2.61
C GLU A 446 -13.25 24.69 4.07
N LEU A 447 -11.94 24.65 4.34
CA LEU A 447 -11.35 24.91 5.65
C LEU A 447 -11.23 26.41 5.98
N GLY A 448 -11.63 27.30 5.06
CA GLY A 448 -11.75 28.74 5.26
C GLY A 448 -10.55 29.57 4.81
N PHE A 449 -9.72 29.06 3.88
CA PHE A 449 -8.68 29.85 3.22
C PHE A 449 -9.29 30.57 2.01
N ALA A 450 -9.23 31.90 1.99
CA ALA A 450 -9.93 32.72 0.98
C ALA A 450 -9.12 32.96 -0.30
N ASP A 451 -7.79 32.91 -0.22
CA ASP A 451 -6.87 33.16 -1.32
C ASP A 451 -5.96 31.95 -1.53
N VAL A 452 -6.44 31.02 -2.35
CA VAL A 452 -5.74 29.78 -2.68
C VAL A 452 -5.58 29.67 -4.19
N SER A 453 -4.37 29.34 -4.65
CA SER A 453 -4.05 29.14 -6.06
C SER A 453 -3.16 27.91 -6.26
N VAL A 454 -3.21 27.31 -7.44
CA VAL A 454 -2.42 26.12 -7.80
C VAL A 454 -1.23 26.52 -8.68
N LEU A 455 -0.04 25.98 -8.41
CA LEU A 455 1.12 26.16 -9.30
C LEU A 455 0.89 25.41 -10.62
N ALA A 456 0.79 26.15 -11.72
CA ALA A 456 0.60 25.60 -13.05
C ALA A 456 1.80 24.74 -13.49
N GLY A 457 1.53 23.53 -13.94
CA GLY A 457 2.49 22.49 -14.31
C GLY A 457 3.24 21.85 -13.14
N GLY A 458 2.96 22.27 -11.90
CA GLY A 458 3.51 21.70 -10.68
C GLY A 458 5.05 21.67 -10.66
N MET A 459 5.60 20.67 -9.96
CA MET A 459 7.05 20.48 -9.86
C MET A 459 7.72 20.08 -11.17
N LYS A 460 7.00 19.45 -12.11
CA LYS A 460 7.56 19.14 -13.44
C LYS A 460 7.98 20.42 -14.15
N ARG A 461 7.07 21.39 -14.26
CA ARG A 461 7.32 22.66 -14.93
C ARG A 461 8.25 23.57 -14.13
N TRP A 462 8.18 23.53 -12.80
CA TRP A 462 9.15 24.21 -11.95
C TRP A 462 10.57 23.74 -12.23
N ASN A 463 10.79 22.42 -12.35
CA ASN A 463 12.12 21.86 -12.58
C ASN A 463 12.68 22.13 -13.98
N GLU A 464 11.81 22.32 -14.99
CA GLU A 464 12.22 22.67 -16.35
C GLU A 464 12.62 24.15 -16.48
N ALA A 465 12.12 25.00 -15.59
CA ALA A 465 12.35 26.45 -15.61
C ALA A 465 13.51 26.93 -14.71
N GLN A 466 14.13 26.03 -13.95
CA GLN A 466 15.26 26.27 -13.04
C GLN A 466 16.53 25.69 -13.64
#